data_AF-U1KL58-F1
#
_entry.id   AF-U1KL58-F1
#
_cell.length_a   1.000
_cell.length_b   1.000
_cell.length_c   1.000
_cell.angle_alpha   90.00
_cell.angle_beta   90.00
_cell.angle_gamma   90.00
#
_symmetry.space_group_name_H-M   'P 1'
#
loop_
_entity.id
_entity.type
_entity.pdbx_description
1 polymer ?
#
loop_
_entity_poly.entity_id
_entity_poly.type
_entity_poly.pdbx_seq_one_letter_code
_entity_poly.pdbx_strand_id
1 'polypeptide(L)' 'HGGRGRSNYYSDLAIETCLTLRAVFHLPLRALEGFVNSLLTTMDTSLQSPGYSCLCKRSKTLDVQYR' A
#
# COMPACT_ATOMS: atom_id res chain seq x y z
N HIS A 1 -5.45 22.73 2.10
CA HIS A 1 -5.89 21.32 2.22
C HIS A 1 -5.13 20.65 3.37
N GLY A 2 -5.72 20.59 4.55
CA GLY A 2 -5.09 20.00 5.74
C GLY A 2 -6.14 19.81 6.82
N GLY A 3 -6.67 18.59 6.94
CA GLY A 3 -7.71 18.23 7.91
C GLY A 3 -7.19 17.16 8.86
N ARG A 4 -7.29 17.46 10.17
CA ARG A 4 -6.86 16.64 11.31
C ARG A 4 -7.36 15.20 11.18
N GLY A 5 -6.45 14.24 11.06
CA GLY A 5 -6.74 12.80 11.07
C GLY A 5 -6.22 11.99 9.87
N ARG A 6 -5.82 12.65 8.77
CA ARG A 6 -5.20 11.97 7.61
C ARG A 6 -3.70 12.25 7.60
N SER A 7 -2.95 11.55 8.43
CA SER A 7 -1.51 11.46 8.22
C SER A 7 -1.25 10.65 6.95
N ASN A 8 -0.97 11.34 5.84
CA ASN A 8 -0.62 10.72 4.58
C ASN A 8 0.86 10.32 4.61
N TYR A 9 1.23 9.41 5.52
CA TYR A 9 2.59 8.88 5.63
C TYR A 9 3.06 8.23 4.32
N TYR A 10 2.13 7.79 3.48
CA TYR A 10 2.40 7.17 2.18
C TYR A 10 1.75 7.97 1.04
N SER A 11 2.55 8.30 0.04
CA SER A 11 2.11 8.94 -1.20
C SER A 11 1.10 8.08 -1.97
N ASP A 12 0.28 8.70 -2.82
CA ASP A 12 -0.67 7.98 -3.68
C ASP A 12 0.02 6.89 -4.52
N LEU A 13 1.21 7.20 -5.06
CA LEU A 13 2.04 6.26 -5.81
C LEU A 13 2.42 5.03 -4.99
N ALA A 14 2.83 5.19 -3.73
CA ALA A 14 3.21 4.05 -2.89
C ALA A 14 2.02 3.11 -2.61
N ILE A 15 0.82 3.69 -2.45
CA ILE A 15 -0.41 2.92 -2.31
C ILE A 15 -0.77 2.22 -3.62
N GLU A 16 -0.65 2.92 -4.76
CA GLU A 16 -0.89 2.34 -6.08
C GLU A 16 0.07 1.19 -6.37
N THR A 17 1.36 1.31 -6.04
CA THR A 17 2.31 0.19 -6.16
C THR A 17 1.90 -1.00 -5.30
N CYS A 18 1.47 -0.78 -4.06
CA CYS A 18 0.97 -1.88 -3.23
C CYS A 18 -0.28 -2.54 -3.84
N LEU A 19 -1.21 -1.74 -4.38
CA LEU A 19 -2.43 -2.27 -5.01
C LEU A 19 -2.12 -2.98 -6.33
N THR A 20 -1.24 -2.47 -7.16
CA THR A 20 -0.79 -3.16 -8.39
C THR A 20 -0.18 -4.52 -8.07
N LEU A 21 0.73 -4.59 -7.08
CA LEU A 21 1.26 -5.86 -6.57
C LEU A 21 0.14 -6.80 -6.10
N ARG A 22 -0.89 -6.26 -5.44
CA ARG A 22 -2.04 -7.05 -5.01
C ARG A 22 -2.69 -7.80 -6.17
N ALA A 23 -2.98 -7.14 -7.30
CA ALA A 23 -3.66 -7.84 -8.40
C ALA A 23 -2.71 -8.69 -9.22
N VAL A 24 -1.46 -8.26 -9.44
CA VAL A 24 -0.47 -9.07 -10.16
C VAL A 24 -0.26 -10.43 -9.47
N PHE A 25 -0.18 -10.43 -8.14
CA PHE A 25 -0.02 -11.65 -7.35
C PHE A 25 -1.34 -12.25 -6.83
N HIS A 26 -2.49 -11.64 -7.17
CA HIS A 26 -3.81 -12.04 -6.71
C HIS A 26 -3.93 -12.24 -5.18
N LEU A 27 -3.28 -11.39 -4.40
CA LEU A 27 -3.23 -11.51 -2.94
C LEU A 27 -4.38 -10.78 -2.22
N PRO A 28 -4.86 -11.27 -1.06
CA PRO A 28 -5.69 -10.47 -0.17
C PRO A 28 -4.87 -9.34 0.47
N LEU A 29 -5.50 -8.20 0.74
CA LEU A 29 -4.83 -7.02 1.34
C LEU A 29 -4.08 -7.35 2.65
N ARG A 30 -4.57 -8.31 3.42
CA ARG A 30 -3.95 -8.74 4.68
C ARG A 30 -2.66 -9.53 4.47
N ALA A 31 -2.55 -10.28 3.38
CA ALA A 31 -1.32 -10.98 3.01
C ALA A 31 -0.32 -10.05 2.31
N LEU A 32 -0.83 -9.06 1.56
CA LEU A 32 -0.02 -8.06 0.86
C LEU A 32 0.88 -7.28 1.83
N GLU A 33 0.37 -6.87 2.99
CA GLU A 33 1.16 -6.13 3.99
C GLU A 33 2.43 -6.91 4.41
N GLY A 34 2.28 -8.20 4.73
CA GLY A 34 3.40 -9.07 5.06
C GLY A 34 4.34 -9.28 3.88
N PHE A 35 3.78 -9.50 2.68
CA PHE A 35 4.56 -9.69 1.45
C PHE A 35 5.41 -8.46 1.10
N VAL A 36 4.82 -7.26 1.12
CA VAL A 36 5.53 -6.00 0.87
C VAL A 36 6.59 -5.77 1.93
N ASN A 37 6.31 -6.05 3.20
CA ASN A 37 7.31 -5.94 4.26
C ASN A 37 8.50 -6.89 4.04
N SER A 38 8.24 -8.12 3.60
CA SER A 38 9.30 -9.06 3.22
C SER A 38 10.12 -8.54 2.03
N LEU A 39 9.47 -8.01 0.99
CA LEU A 39 10.18 -7.41 -0.15
C LEU A 39 11.07 -6.24 0.27
N LEU A 40 10.57 -5.34 1.12
CA LEU A 40 11.34 -4.20 1.64
C LEU A 40 12.56 -4.67 2.45
N THR A 41 12.39 -5.73 3.25
CA THR A 41 13.48 -6.36 3.99
C THR A 41 14.51 -6.98 3.06
N THR A 42 14.07 -7.67 1.99
CA THR A 42 14.97 -8.24 0.97
C THR A 42 15.73 -7.17 0.20
N MET A 43 15.15 -5.97 0.04
CA MET A 43 15.80 -4.81 -0.57
C MET A 43 16.68 -4.03 0.43
N ASP A 44 16.97 -4.58 1.62
CA ASP A 44 17.77 -3.94 2.68
C ASP A 44 17.30 -2.51 3.00
N THR A 45 15.99 -2.27 2.89
CA THR A 45 15.39 -0.94 3.01
C THR A 45 14.72 -0.78 4.37
N SER A 46 14.97 0.33 5.07
CA SER A 46 14.37 0.64 6.38
C SER A 46 12.92 1.14 6.33
N LEU A 47 12.27 1.00 5.18
CA LEU A 47 10.87 1.39 4.98
C LEU A 47 9.93 0.31 5.51
N GLN A 48 8.77 0.74 5.99
CA GLN A 48 7.70 -0.16 6.40
C GLN A 48 6.61 -0.22 5.34
N SER A 49 5.93 -1.36 5.25
CA SER A 49 4.74 -1.49 4.40
C SER A 49 3.60 -0.60 4.93
N PRO A 50 2.79 0.02 4.06
CA PRO A 50 1.50 0.56 4.48
C PRO A 50 0.63 -0.57 5.05
N GLY A 51 0.05 -0.33 6.23
CA GLY A 51 -0.78 -1.33 6.89
C GLY A 51 -2.14 -1.53 6.21
N TYR A 52 -2.81 -2.63 6.54
CA TYR A 52 -4.12 -3.03 6.01
C TYR A 52 -5.16 -1.91 6.11
N SER A 53 -5.24 -1.24 7.26
CA SER A 53 -6.18 -0.12 7.46
C SER A 53 -5.89 1.07 6.54
N CYS A 54 -4.61 1.34 6.24
CA CYS A 54 -4.20 2.39 5.31
C CYS A 54 -4.59 2.01 3.88
N LEU A 55 -4.21 0.81 3.45
CA LEU A 55 -4.50 0.30 2.11
C LEU A 55 -6.00 0.17 1.84
N CYS A 56 -6.77 -0.38 2.78
CA CYS A 56 -8.22 -0.55 2.64
C CYS A 56 -8.97 0.78 2.52
N LYS A 57 -8.58 1.79 3.31
CA LYS A 57 -9.18 3.15 3.20
C LYS A 57 -8.78 3.84 1.89
N ARG A 58 -7.52 3.72 1.48
CA ARG A 58 -6.97 4.43 0.32
C ARG A 58 -7.36 3.79 -1.01
N SER A 59 -7.51 2.46 -1.04
CA SER A 59 -8.02 1.72 -2.20
C SER A 59 -9.44 2.13 -2.61
N LYS A 60 -10.23 2.71 -1.70
CA LYS A 60 -11.57 3.24 -2.03
C LYS A 60 -11.51 4.62 -2.69
N THR A 61 -10.43 5.35 -2.47
CA THR A 61 -10.26 6.73 -2.95
C THR A 61 -9.34 6.83 -4.17
N LEU A 62 -8.52 5.81 -4.40
CA LEU A 62 -7.60 5.73 -5.52
C LEU A 62 -8.22 4.83 -6.58
N ASP A 63 -8.51 5.43 -7.73
CA ASP A 63 -8.91 4.73 -8.94
C ASP A 63 -7.66 4.05 -9.51
N VAL A 64 -7.36 2.85 -9.02
CA VAL A 64 -6.23 2.06 -9.54
C VAL A 64 -6.70 1.38 -10.81
N GLN A 65 -6.32 1.98 -11.93
CA GLN A 65 -6.53 1.40 -13.25
C GLN A 65 -5.55 0.23 -13.42
N TYR A 66 -6.05 -0.99 -13.27
CA TYR A 66 -5.29 -2.18 -13.67
C TYR A 66 -5.29 -2.22 -15.20
N ARG A 67 -4.12 -1.99 -15.79
CA ARG A 67 -3.91 -2.09 -17.23
C ARG A 67 -3.54 -3.50 -17.64
#